data_AF-A0AA97HCR3-F1
#
_entry.id   AF-A0AA97HCR3-F1
#
_cell.length_a   1.000
_cell.length_b   1.000
_cell.length_c   1.000
_cell.angle_alpha   90.00
_cell.angle_beta   90.00
_cell.angle_gamma   90.00
#
_symmetry.space_group_name_H-M   'P 1'
#
loop_
_entity.id
_entity.type
_entity.pdbx_description
1 polymer ?
#
loop_
_entity_poly.entity_id
_entity_poly.type
_entity_poly.pdbx_seq_one_letter_code
_entity_poly.pdbx_strand_id
1 'polypeptide(L)'
;MAKASSDRNTIDIFGKTPGRPRTHMLSRKEQLKINKRAQREKEKAQGLKRLELVIDQSTLEQLDFLCEKQGIKRAEWLTQQINKIMKSAKKD
;
A
#
# COMPACT_ATOMS: atom_id res chain seq x y z
N MET A 1 28.92 1.93 12.68
CA MET A 1 27.48 1.62 12.54
C MET A 1 27.19 1.30 11.09
N ALA A 2 26.51 0.19 10.79
CA ALA A 2 26.18 -0.15 9.41
C ALA A 2 25.16 0.87 8.88
N LYS A 3 25.58 1.72 7.94
CA LYS A 3 24.69 2.70 7.28
C LYS A 3 23.58 1.91 6.59
N ALA A 4 22.35 2.17 6.99
CA ALA A 4 21.19 1.55 6.37
C ALA A 4 20.99 2.20 4.98
N SER A 5 21.52 1.57 3.93
CA SER A 5 21.08 1.87 2.57
C SER A 5 19.67 1.31 2.43
N SER A 6 18.68 2.09 2.85
CA SER A 6 17.29 1.83 2.59
C SER A 6 16.90 2.65 1.36
N ASP A 7 16.57 1.97 0.27
CA ASP A 7 15.90 2.56 -0.89
C ASP A 7 14.51 3.07 -0.48
N ARG A 8 14.49 4.20 0.24
CA ARG A 8 13.42 5.18 0.17
C ARG A 8 13.94 6.22 -0.83
N ASN A 9 13.11 6.69 -1.75
CA ASN A 9 13.49 7.81 -2.64
C ASN A 9 14.02 9.02 -1.86
N THR A 10 13.63 9.15 -0.58
CA THR A 10 14.21 10.10 0.37
C THR A 10 14.68 9.35 1.61
N ILE A 11 15.99 9.36 1.85
CA ILE A 11 16.59 8.91 3.11
C ILE A 11 16.12 9.90 4.17
N ASP A 12 15.32 9.45 5.12
CA ASP A 12 14.98 10.24 6.30
C ASP A 12 16.20 10.27 7.23
N ILE A 13 16.95 11.36 7.18
CA ILE A 13 18.23 11.56 7.89
C ILE A 13 17.99 11.86 9.39
N PHE A 14 16.75 12.16 9.80
CA PHE A 14 16.42 12.62 11.15
C PHE A 14 15.68 11.58 12.01
N GLY A 15 15.19 10.49 11.42
CA GLY A 15 14.53 9.42 12.15
C GLY A 15 15.47 8.58 13.04
N LYS A 16 15.23 8.57 14.37
CA LYS A 16 15.91 7.67 15.34
C LYS A 16 15.33 6.25 15.31
N THR A 17 15.14 5.66 14.13
CA THR A 17 14.72 4.26 14.07
C THR A 17 15.91 3.36 14.39
N PRO A 18 15.79 2.42 15.35
CA PRO A 18 16.85 1.46 15.59
C PRO A 18 17.17 0.73 14.29
N GLY A 19 18.45 0.76 13.92
CA GLY A 19 18.93 0.03 12.74
C GLY A 19 18.63 -1.46 12.88
N ARG A 20 18.49 -2.15 11.74
CA ARG A 20 18.27 -3.60 11.71
C ARG A 20 19.32 -4.31 12.59
N PRO A 21 18.92 -5.24 13.49
CA PRO A 21 19.86 -6.03 14.25
C PRO A 21 20.86 -6.71 13.30
N ARG A 22 22.16 -6.54 13.56
CA ARG A 22 23.24 -7.15 12.76
C ARG A 22 23.17 -8.68 12.72
N THR A 23 22.43 -9.28 13.65
CA THR A 23 22.31 -10.72 13.89
C THR A 23 21.25 -11.45 13.07
N HIS A 24 20.51 -10.76 12.18
CA HIS A 24 19.50 -11.44 11.38
C HIS A 24 20.16 -12.31 10.29
N MET A 25 20.01 -13.64 10.38
CA MET A 25 20.69 -14.64 9.53
C MET A 25 20.43 -14.47 8.02
N LEU A 26 19.23 -14.03 7.65
CA LEU A 26 18.85 -13.85 6.24
C LEU A 26 19.35 -12.53 5.65
N SER A 27 19.70 -12.55 4.36
CA SER A 27 20.00 -11.34 3.60
C SER A 27 18.79 -10.41 3.54
N ARG A 28 19.02 -9.10 3.35
CA ARG A 28 17.93 -8.10 3.25
C ARG A 28 16.95 -8.43 2.11
N LYS A 29 17.47 -8.87 0.97
CA LYS A 29 16.66 -9.25 -0.21
C LYS A 29 15.73 -10.43 0.12
N GLU A 30 16.23 -11.41 0.86
CA GLU A 30 15.47 -12.59 1.26
C GLU A 30 14.40 -12.25 2.28
N GLN A 31 14.73 -11.42 3.27
CA GLN A 31 13.77 -10.95 4.27
C GLN A 31 12.62 -10.17 3.62
N LEU A 32 12.90 -9.30 2.65
CA LEU A 32 11.85 -8.57 1.91
C LEU A 32 10.92 -9.51 1.13
N LYS A 33 11.46 -10.57 0.52
CA LYS A 33 10.65 -11.59 -0.18
C LYS A 33 9.72 -12.31 0.79
N ILE A 34 10.22 -12.71 1.96
CA ILE A 34 9.45 -13.38 3.01
C ILE A 34 8.36 -12.45 3.55
N ASN A 35 8.70 -11.21 3.90
CA ASN A 35 7.74 -10.24 4.41
C ASN A 35 6.61 -9.99 3.40
N LYS A 36 6.94 -9.83 2.10
CA LYS A 36 5.94 -9.66 1.04
C LYS A 36 5.09 -10.91 0.82
N ARG A 37 5.62 -12.10 1.08
CA ARG A 37 4.85 -13.35 1.06
C ARG A 37 3.88 -13.42 2.24
N ALA A 38 4.36 -13.18 3.45
CA ALA A 38 3.53 -13.15 4.66
C ALA A 38 2.42 -12.10 4.56
N GLN A 39 2.71 -10.93 4.00
CA GLN A 39 1.70 -9.91 3.70
C GLN A 39 0.62 -10.45 2.77
N ARG A 40 0.99 -11.11 1.66
CA ARG A 40 0.02 -11.68 0.71
C ARG A 40 -0.79 -12.82 1.33
N GLU A 41 -0.18 -13.67 2.15
CA GLU A 41 -0.87 -14.74 2.87
C GLU A 41 -1.89 -14.17 3.87
N LYS A 42 -1.52 -13.09 4.58
CA LYS A 42 -2.43 -12.36 5.47
C LYS A 42 -3.59 -11.71 4.71
N GLU A 43 -3.29 -11.01 3.60
CA GLU A 43 -4.31 -10.41 2.73
C GLU A 43 -5.31 -11.50 2.24
N LYS A 44 -4.80 -12.65 1.80
CA LYS A 44 -5.62 -13.79 1.38
C LYS A 44 -6.48 -14.34 2.51
N ALA A 45 -5.93 -14.51 3.71
CA ALA A 45 -6.67 -14.97 4.89
C ALA A 45 -7.79 -13.99 5.30
N GLN A 46 -7.59 -12.69 5.06
CA GLN A 46 -8.61 -11.65 5.27
C GLN A 46 -9.64 -11.56 4.13
N GLY A 47 -9.53 -12.40 3.10
CA GLY A 47 -10.42 -12.37 1.94
C GLY A 47 -10.18 -11.19 0.99
N LEU A 48 -9.10 -10.43 1.18
CA LEU A 48 -8.75 -9.30 0.32
C LEU A 48 -8.25 -9.82 -1.03
N LYS A 49 -8.80 -9.28 -2.11
CA LYS A 49 -8.36 -9.55 -3.49
C LYS A 49 -7.71 -8.32 -4.09
N ARG A 50 -6.68 -8.54 -4.91
CA ARG A 50 -6.00 -7.47 -5.66
C ARG A 50 -6.66 -7.30 -7.01
N LEU A 51 -6.84 -6.04 -7.38
CA LEU A 51 -7.38 -5.64 -8.67
C LEU A 51 -6.33 -4.78 -9.37
N GLU A 52 -5.96 -5.19 -10.58
CA GLU A 52 -5.07 -4.41 -11.46
C GLU A 52 -5.96 -3.74 -12.50
N LEU A 53 -5.78 -2.43 -12.68
CA LEU A 53 -6.63 -1.60 -13.53
C LEU A 53 -5.72 -0.76 -14.44
N VAL A 54 -6.04 -0.75 -15.73
CA VAL A 54 -5.42 0.16 -16.70
C VAL A 54 -6.44 1.25 -17.01
N ILE A 55 -6.07 2.51 -16.80
CA ILE A 55 -6.91 3.68 -17.02
C ILE A 55 -6.10 4.80 -17.64
N ASP A 56 -6.80 5.74 -18.25
CA ASP A 56 -6.20 6.96 -18.78
C ASP A 56 -5.60 7.83 -17.68
N GLN A 57 -4.51 8.50 -18.03
CA GLN A 57 -3.75 9.36 -17.11
C GLN A 57 -4.62 10.50 -16.55
N SER A 58 -5.45 11.12 -17.38
CA SER A 58 -6.36 12.20 -16.97
C SER A 58 -7.36 11.74 -15.90
N THR A 59 -7.87 10.53 -16.03
CA THR A 59 -8.79 9.93 -15.06
C THR A 59 -8.09 9.63 -13.74
N LEU A 60 -6.84 9.17 -13.79
CA LEU A 60 -6.03 8.92 -12.60
C LEU A 60 -5.73 10.21 -11.83
N GLU A 61 -5.41 11.30 -12.51
CA GLU A 61 -5.18 12.62 -11.90
C GLU A 61 -6.43 13.18 -11.21
N GLN A 62 -7.60 13.03 -11.85
CA GLN A 62 -8.88 13.40 -11.23
C GLN A 62 -9.16 12.57 -9.97
N LEU A 63 -8.89 11.27 -10.01
CA LEU A 63 -9.04 10.39 -8.86
C LEU A 63 -8.11 10.81 -7.71
N ASP A 64 -6.86 11.15 -8.02
CA ASP A 64 -5.88 11.58 -7.04
C ASP A 64 -6.31 12.87 -6.35
N PHE A 65 -6.75 13.86 -7.12
CA PHE A 65 -7.27 15.10 -6.59
C PHE A 65 -8.48 14.90 -5.65
N LEU A 66 -9.40 13.99 -6.01
CA LEU A 66 -10.54 13.65 -5.15
C LEU A 66 -10.09 12.94 -3.86
N CYS A 67 -9.11 12.04 -3.96
CA CYS A 67 -8.54 11.33 -2.81
C CYS A 67 -7.81 12.28 -1.86
N GLU A 68 -7.01 13.22 -2.40
CA GLU A 68 -6.31 14.24 -1.62
C GLU A 68 -7.28 15.16 -0.89
N LYS A 69 -8.33 15.64 -1.57
CA LYS A 69 -9.37 16.47 -0.95
C LYS A 69 -10.07 15.79 0.22
N GLN A 70 -10.26 14.47 0.14
CA GLN A 70 -10.92 13.70 1.20
C GLN A 70 -9.94 13.17 2.25
N GLY A 71 -8.62 13.20 1.98
CA GLY A 71 -7.60 12.61 2.84
C GLY A 71 -7.64 11.07 2.88
N ILE A 72 -8.17 10.43 1.83
CA ILE A 72 -8.44 8.98 1.78
C ILE A 72 -7.54 8.32 0.73
N LYS A 73 -7.19 7.04 0.94
CA LYS A 73 -6.42 6.26 -0.05
C LYS A 73 -7.29 5.87 -1.24
N ARG A 74 -6.70 5.84 -2.45
CA ARG A 74 -7.37 5.40 -3.71
C ARG A 74 -8.22 4.14 -3.57
N ALA A 75 -7.66 3.09 -2.94
CA ALA A 75 -8.35 1.81 -2.75
C ALA A 75 -9.59 1.92 -1.85
N GLU A 76 -9.52 2.77 -0.83
CA GLU A 76 -10.63 3.00 0.08
C GLU A 76 -11.71 3.85 -0.60
N TRP A 77 -11.32 4.89 -1.33
CA TRP A 77 -12.25 5.70 -2.14
C TRP A 77 -13.05 4.84 -3.12
N LEU A 78 -12.37 3.98 -3.90
CA LEU A 78 -13.02 3.07 -4.84
C LEU A 78 -14.01 2.13 -4.14
N THR A 79 -13.61 1.57 -3.00
CA THR A 79 -14.47 0.67 -2.21
C THR A 79 -15.72 1.40 -1.72
N GLN A 80 -15.57 2.64 -1.26
CA GLN A 80 -16.69 3.48 -0.82
C GLN A 80 -17.65 3.80 -1.98
N GLN A 81 -17.13 4.14 -3.17
CA GLN A 81 -17.99 4.41 -4.33
C GLN A 81 -18.77 3.17 -4.77
N ILE A 82 -18.13 2.01 -4.86
CA ILE A 82 -18.81 0.74 -5.19
C ILE A 82 -19.93 0.46 -4.19
N ASN A 83 -19.64 0.57 -2.89
CA ASN A 83 -20.63 0.35 -1.84
C ASN A 83 -21.79 1.35 -1.88
N LYS A 84 -21.52 2.61 -2.24
CA LYS A 84 -22.54 3.65 -2.39
C LYS A 84 -23.49 3.33 -3.56
N ILE A 85 -22.94 2.96 -4.71
CA ILE A 85 -23.72 2.57 -5.90
C ILE A 85 -24.56 1.31 -5.61
N MET A 86 -23.99 0.31 -4.95
CA MET A 86 -24.72 -0.90 -4.58
C MET A 86 -25.84 -0.65 -3.57
N LYS A 87 -25.68 0.35 -2.69
CA LYS A 87 -26.75 0.76 -1.76
C LYS A 87 -27.90 1.47 -2.46
N SER A 88 -27.61 2.32 -3.44
CA SER A 88 -28.68 2.97 -4.23
C SER A 88 -29.42 1.94 -5.09
N ALA A 89 -28.70 1.01 -5.73
CA ALA A 89 -29.31 0.00 -6.59
C ALA A 89 -30.18 -1.04 -5.86
N LYS A 90 -30.03 -1.19 -4.53
CA LYS A 90 -30.89 -2.06 -3.70
C LYS A 90 -32.13 -1.35 -3.14
N LYS A 91 -32.22 -0.03 -3.32
CA LYS A 91 -33.30 0.78 -2.78
C LYS A 91 -34.50 0.87 -3.75
N ASP A 92 -34.26 0.55 -5.02
CA ASP A 92 -35.26 0.28 -6.05
C ASP A 92 -35.61 -1.22 -6.06
#